data_AF-A0A845FPX5-F1
#
_entry.id   AF-A0A845FPX5-F1
#
_cell.length_a   1.000
_cell.length_b   1.000
_cell.length_c   1.000
_cell.angle_alpha   90.00
_cell.angle_beta   90.00
_cell.angle_gamma   90.00
#
_symmetry.space_group_name_H-M   'P 1'
#
loop_
_entity.id
_entity.type
_entity.pdbx_description
1 polymer ?
#
loop_
_entity_poly.entity_id
_entity_poly.type
_entity_poly.pdbx_seq_one_letter_code
_entity_poly.pdbx_strand_id
1 'polypeptide(L)'
;MLFTGIFNGRTATVLRLLLLPVFGAAQLAAAEPSSVTHTDIELISKATDVYYLPARLGDSVEGDFLLDTGSGYLAINEKQLKALTRDSEAAYQRSERARLANGSTRSVAIYRITSLELGSCRLRDVEAAVLPGNTRPIIGMSALKKVDGFSVSFSPTPRLRLSGCEATVDTVAVR
;
A
#
# COMPACT_ATOMS: atom_id res chain seq x y z
N MET A 1 95.68 -7.24 -29.78
CA MET A 1 95.63 -5.82 -30.21
C MET A 1 94.50 -5.14 -29.44
N LEU A 2 94.86 -4.04 -28.75
CA LEU A 2 94.10 -2.94 -28.11
C LEU A 2 92.68 -3.21 -27.57
N PHE A 3 92.43 -3.16 -26.26
CA PHE A 3 92.29 -1.98 -25.35
C PHE A 3 91.16 -1.00 -25.68
N THR A 4 90.09 -1.06 -24.88
CA THR A 4 89.24 0.02 -24.33
C THR A 4 88.24 -0.69 -23.37
N GLY A 5 87.87 -0.22 -22.18
CA GLY A 5 88.17 0.99 -21.43
C GLY A 5 87.18 1.09 -20.26
N ILE A 6 87.75 1.24 -19.05
CA ILE A 6 87.40 2.17 -17.94
C ILE A 6 86.02 2.14 -17.21
N PHE A 7 86.15 2.32 -15.87
CA PHE A 7 85.31 3.09 -14.92
C PHE A 7 84.55 2.36 -13.80
N ASN A 8 85.32 2.12 -12.73
CA ASN A 8 85.07 2.34 -11.30
C ASN A 8 83.86 3.23 -10.92
N GLY A 9 83.10 2.86 -9.87
CA GLY A 9 82.11 3.76 -9.27
C GLY A 9 81.28 3.14 -8.13
N ARG A 10 81.64 3.45 -6.88
CA ARG A 10 80.89 3.14 -5.65
C ARG A 10 79.56 3.91 -5.62
N THR A 11 78.45 3.27 -5.29
CA THR A 11 77.31 3.94 -4.60
C THR A 11 76.46 2.93 -3.80
N ALA A 12 76.34 3.20 -2.51
CA ALA A 12 75.35 2.62 -1.62
C ALA A 12 73.94 3.06 -2.04
N THR A 13 72.91 2.21 -1.91
CA THR A 13 71.52 2.69 -1.75
C THR A 13 70.60 1.60 -1.15
N VAL A 14 70.28 1.81 0.12
CA VAL A 14 68.95 1.74 0.76
C VAL A 14 68.07 0.51 0.50
N LEU A 15 67.98 -0.34 1.53
CA LEU A 15 66.91 -1.29 1.77
C LEU A 15 65.55 -0.56 1.76
N ARG A 16 64.82 -0.65 0.64
CA ARG A 16 63.44 -0.16 0.52
C ARG A 16 62.51 -1.07 1.33
N LEU A 17 62.14 -0.60 2.53
CA LEU A 17 61.02 -1.13 3.29
C LEU A 17 59.72 -0.84 2.50
N LEU A 18 59.18 -1.86 1.84
CA LEU A 18 57.89 -1.81 1.14
C LEU A 18 56.76 -1.75 2.19
N LEU A 19 56.35 -0.53 2.55
CA LEU A 19 55.05 -0.29 3.19
C LEU A 19 53.95 -0.54 2.15
N LEU A 20 53.27 -1.69 2.23
CA LEU A 20 52.03 -1.91 1.49
C LEU A 20 50.95 -0.98 2.04
N PRO A 21 50.29 -0.15 1.20
CA PRO A 21 49.08 0.53 1.63
C PRO A 21 47.98 -0.52 1.76
N VAL A 22 47.51 -0.73 2.99
CA VAL A 22 46.26 -1.45 3.25
C VAL A 22 45.13 -0.54 2.73
N PHE A 23 44.76 -0.69 1.46
CA PHE A 23 43.53 -0.13 0.92
C PHE A 23 42.37 -0.88 1.56
N GLY A 24 41.89 -0.36 2.70
CA GLY A 24 40.60 -0.76 3.25
C GLY A 24 39.53 -0.38 2.24
N ALA A 25 38.99 -1.37 1.52
CA ALA A 25 37.79 -1.20 0.72
C ALA A 25 36.63 -0.92 1.69
N ALA A 26 36.35 0.35 1.95
CA ALA A 26 35.10 0.76 2.57
C ALA A 26 34.00 0.44 1.55
N GLN A 27 33.37 -0.72 1.73
CA GLN A 27 32.25 -1.15 0.91
C GLN A 27 31.07 -0.23 1.26
N LEU A 28 30.87 0.82 0.45
CA LEU A 28 29.63 1.58 0.48
C LEU A 28 28.52 0.63 0.05
N ALA A 29 27.80 0.08 1.02
CA ALA A 29 26.53 -0.58 0.77
C ALA A 29 25.59 0.49 0.19
N ALA A 30 25.42 0.49 -1.13
CA ALA A 30 24.32 1.20 -1.75
C ALA A 30 23.03 0.59 -1.19
N ALA A 31 22.27 1.38 -0.44
CA ALA A 31 20.92 0.99 -0.06
C ALA A 31 20.13 0.84 -1.36
N GLU A 32 19.80 -0.40 -1.74
CA GLU A 32 18.89 -0.63 -2.85
C GLU A 32 17.54 0.01 -2.52
N PRO A 33 16.87 0.67 -3.48
CA PRO A 33 15.55 1.21 -3.24
C PRO A 33 14.63 0.08 -2.80
N SER A 34 14.16 0.14 -1.56
CA SER A 34 13.16 -0.78 -1.02
C SER A 34 11.98 -0.82 -1.98
N SER A 35 11.74 -1.99 -2.60
CA SER A 35 10.65 -2.17 -3.56
C SER A 35 9.34 -1.80 -2.88
N VAL A 36 8.67 -0.75 -3.37
CA VAL A 36 7.34 -0.41 -2.89
C VAL A 36 6.42 -1.58 -3.25
N THR A 37 5.96 -2.31 -2.24
CA THR A 37 4.99 -3.39 -2.42
C THR A 37 3.71 -2.79 -3.00
N HIS A 38 3.30 -3.31 -4.14
CA HIS A 38 2.05 -2.94 -4.78
C HIS A 38 1.12 -4.15 -4.90
N THR A 39 -0.18 -3.86 -4.89
CA THR A 39 -1.24 -4.83 -5.13
C THR A 39 -2.07 -4.35 -6.30
N ASP A 40 -2.32 -5.24 -7.27
CA ASP A 40 -3.23 -5.00 -8.38
C ASP A 40 -4.54 -5.74 -8.13
N ILE A 41 -5.65 -5.02 -8.23
CA ILE A 41 -7.00 -5.53 -8.04
C ILE A 41 -7.75 -5.34 -9.35
N GLU A 42 -8.29 -6.42 -9.91
CA GLU A 42 -9.16 -6.33 -11.07
C GLU A 42 -10.49 -5.65 -10.70
N LEU A 43 -10.89 -4.68 -11.52
CA LEU A 43 -12.13 -3.96 -11.35
C LEU A 43 -13.24 -4.64 -12.17
N ILE A 44 -14.39 -4.82 -11.53
CA ILE A 44 -15.58 -5.45 -12.10
C ILE A 44 -16.46 -4.36 -12.72
N SER A 45 -16.66 -4.41 -14.03
CA SER A 45 -17.68 -3.61 -14.72
C SER A 45 -18.96 -4.43 -14.86
N LYS A 46 -20.00 -4.09 -14.08
CA LYS A 46 -21.30 -4.80 -14.11
C LYS A 46 -22.20 -4.32 -15.27
N ALA A 47 -21.63 -4.18 -16.46
CA ALA A 47 -22.25 -3.52 -17.62
C ALA A 47 -22.76 -2.10 -17.32
N THR A 48 -22.02 -1.37 -16.49
CA THR A 48 -22.29 0.02 -16.06
C THR A 48 -21.04 0.87 -16.23
N ASP A 49 -21.18 2.20 -16.28
CA ASP A 49 -20.05 3.16 -16.34
C ASP A 49 -19.32 3.35 -14.99
N VAL A 50 -19.54 2.45 -14.04
CA VAL A 50 -18.91 2.45 -12.73
C VAL A 50 -18.23 1.12 -12.48
N TYR A 51 -17.19 1.16 -11.65
CA TYR A 51 -16.37 0.01 -11.33
C TYR A 51 -16.57 -0.44 -9.89
N TYR A 52 -16.60 -1.75 -9.72
CA TYR A 52 -16.62 -2.39 -8.42
C TYR A 52 -15.31 -3.13 -8.17
N LEU A 53 -14.99 -3.39 -6.90
CA LEU A 53 -13.91 -4.26 -6.51
C LEU A 53 -14.34 -5.18 -5.38
N PRO A 54 -13.87 -6.44 -5.36
CA PRO A 54 -14.08 -7.32 -4.22
C PRO A 54 -13.38 -6.73 -3.01
N ALA A 55 -14.12 -6.66 -1.90
CA ALA A 55 -13.61 -6.15 -0.65
C ALA A 55 -14.20 -6.94 0.52
N ARG A 56 -13.43 -7.01 1.59
CA ARG A 56 -13.87 -7.55 2.87
C ARG A 56 -13.69 -6.51 3.95
N LEU A 57 -14.72 -6.28 4.74
CA LEU A 57 -14.74 -5.33 5.83
C LEU A 57 -14.99 -6.13 7.11
N GLY A 58 -14.04 -6.05 8.05
CA GLY A 58 -13.95 -7.00 9.16
C GLY A 58 -13.88 -8.46 8.66
N ASP A 59 -14.39 -9.38 9.45
CA ASP A 59 -14.57 -10.79 9.10
C ASP A 59 -16.01 -11.07 8.61
N SER A 60 -16.94 -10.15 8.85
CA SER A 60 -18.39 -10.40 8.68
C SER A 60 -18.99 -9.88 7.38
N VAL A 61 -18.31 -8.98 6.66
CA VAL A 61 -18.88 -8.29 5.49
C VAL A 61 -17.95 -8.47 4.30
N GLU A 62 -18.38 -9.27 3.33
CA GLU A 62 -17.67 -9.48 2.06
C GLU A 62 -18.59 -9.15 0.88
N GLY A 63 -18.01 -8.62 -0.19
CA GLY A 63 -18.71 -8.44 -1.46
C GLY A 63 -18.08 -7.38 -2.36
N ASP A 64 -18.83 -6.98 -3.38
CA ASP A 64 -18.38 -5.97 -4.33
C ASP A 64 -18.73 -4.57 -3.84
N PHE A 65 -17.71 -3.73 -3.66
CA PHE A 65 -17.88 -2.34 -3.25
C PHE A 65 -17.73 -1.44 -4.47
N LEU A 66 -18.50 -0.37 -4.54
CA LEU A 66 -18.35 0.64 -5.59
C LEU A 66 -17.07 1.44 -5.34
N LEU A 67 -16.17 1.52 -6.33
CA LEU A 67 -15.06 2.48 -6.29
C LEU A 67 -15.59 3.88 -6.61
N ASP A 68 -15.51 4.81 -5.66
CA ASP A 68 -16.05 6.17 -5.83
C ASP A 68 -15.10 7.22 -5.27
N THR A 69 -14.25 7.77 -6.13
CA THR A 69 -13.35 8.88 -5.77
C THR A 69 -14.09 10.20 -5.51
N GLY A 70 -15.37 10.30 -5.86
CA GLY A 70 -16.24 11.43 -5.54
C GLY A 70 -16.83 11.36 -4.12
N SER A 71 -16.78 10.20 -3.48
CA SER A 71 -17.24 10.00 -2.11
C SER A 71 -16.12 10.25 -1.09
N GLY A 72 -16.43 11.03 -0.05
CA GLY A 72 -15.47 11.34 1.02
C GLY A 72 -15.17 10.13 1.92
N TYR A 73 -16.19 9.38 2.30
CA TYR A 73 -16.08 8.26 3.24
C TYR A 73 -16.23 6.90 2.55
N LEU A 74 -15.62 5.86 3.12
CA LEU A 74 -16.13 4.51 2.98
C LEU A 74 -17.57 4.51 3.50
N ALA A 75 -18.51 3.96 2.74
CA ALA A 75 -19.91 3.93 3.14
C ALA A 75 -20.42 2.50 3.21
N ILE A 76 -21.16 2.20 4.27
CA ILE A 76 -21.84 0.91 4.49
C ILE A 76 -23.29 1.16 4.88
N ASN A 77 -24.11 0.12 4.78
CA ASN A 77 -25.49 0.18 5.24
C ASN A 77 -25.68 -0.38 6.66
N GLU A 78 -26.86 -0.17 7.22
CA GLU A 78 -27.23 -0.61 8.58
C GLU A 78 -27.13 -2.13 8.78
N LYS A 79 -27.41 -2.92 7.73
CA LYS A 79 -27.27 -4.38 7.79
C LYS A 79 -25.81 -4.80 7.94
N GLN A 80 -24.91 -4.18 7.18
CA GLN A 80 -23.47 -4.41 7.27
C GLN A 80 -22.92 -3.96 8.63
N LEU A 81 -23.32 -2.78 9.10
CA LEU A 81 -22.97 -2.31 10.44
C LEU A 81 -23.41 -3.32 11.50
N LYS A 82 -24.64 -3.82 11.42
CA LYS A 82 -25.15 -4.81 12.39
C LYS A 82 -24.31 -6.08 12.42
N ALA A 83 -23.82 -6.55 11.27
CA ALA A 83 -22.92 -7.71 11.19
C ALA A 83 -21.58 -7.41 11.88
N LEU A 84 -20.96 -6.28 11.57
CA LEU A 84 -19.68 -5.87 12.16
C LEU A 84 -19.80 -5.64 13.68
N THR A 85 -20.88 -5.01 14.15
CA THR A 85 -21.10 -4.79 15.59
C THR A 85 -21.31 -6.10 16.33
N ARG A 86 -22.03 -7.07 15.74
CA ARG A 86 -22.22 -8.40 16.35
C ARG A 86 -20.88 -9.09 16.63
N ASP A 87 -19.92 -8.90 15.72
CA ASP A 87 -18.62 -9.55 15.79
C ASP A 87 -17.57 -8.64 16.46
N SER A 88 -18.01 -7.54 17.10
CA SER A 88 -17.18 -6.55 17.82
C SER A 88 -16.15 -5.82 16.96
N GLU A 89 -16.46 -5.67 15.67
CA GLU A 89 -15.56 -5.09 14.67
C GLU A 89 -15.87 -3.63 14.33
N ALA A 90 -16.96 -3.07 14.86
CA ALA A 90 -17.37 -1.70 14.65
C ALA A 90 -17.49 -0.94 15.98
N ALA A 91 -16.84 0.23 16.06
CA ALA A 91 -16.93 1.14 17.21
C ALA A 91 -17.37 2.53 16.75
N TYR A 92 -18.49 3.01 17.30
CA TYR A 92 -18.98 4.37 17.03
C TYR A 92 -17.91 5.40 17.38
N GLN A 93 -17.71 6.39 16.51
CA GLN A 93 -16.76 7.48 16.73
C GLN A 93 -17.51 8.80 16.96
N ARG A 94 -18.33 9.20 15.97
CA ARG A 94 -18.99 10.50 15.94
C ARG A 94 -20.13 10.52 14.93
N SER A 95 -20.90 11.61 14.93
CA SER A 95 -21.85 11.91 13.88
C SER A 95 -21.38 13.13 13.10
N GLU A 96 -21.53 13.10 11.78
CA GLU A 96 -21.13 14.20 10.89
C GLU A 96 -22.24 14.61 9.93
N ARG A 97 -22.26 15.87 9.51
CA ARG A 97 -23.15 16.31 8.42
C ARG A 97 -22.50 16.00 7.07
N ALA A 98 -22.98 14.97 6.40
CA ALA A 98 -22.58 14.63 5.04
C ALA A 98 -23.49 15.30 4.00
N ARG A 99 -22.89 15.83 2.93
CA ARG A 99 -23.61 16.27 1.73
C ARG A 99 -23.64 15.12 0.73
N LEU A 100 -24.83 14.70 0.35
CA LEU A 100 -25.05 13.64 -0.62
C LEU A 100 -24.93 14.16 -2.05
N ALA A 101 -24.80 13.24 -3.02
CA ALA A 101 -24.68 13.57 -4.44
C ALA A 101 -25.88 14.39 -4.98
N ASN A 102 -27.07 14.24 -4.40
CA ASN A 102 -28.25 15.04 -4.75
C ASN A 102 -28.27 16.44 -4.09
N GLY A 103 -27.18 16.87 -3.45
CA GLY A 103 -27.04 18.16 -2.77
C GLY A 103 -27.66 18.22 -1.37
N SER A 104 -28.49 17.24 -0.98
CA SER A 104 -29.08 17.22 0.37
C SER A 104 -28.02 16.96 1.43
N THR A 105 -28.20 17.54 2.62
CA THR A 105 -27.32 17.31 3.77
C THR A 105 -28.04 16.44 4.79
N ARG A 106 -27.33 15.45 5.37
CA ARG A 106 -27.86 14.57 6.41
C ARG A 106 -26.81 14.31 7.48
N SER A 107 -27.26 14.05 8.71
CA SER A 107 -26.40 13.52 9.75
C SER A 107 -26.13 12.04 9.48
N VAL A 108 -24.87 11.63 9.44
CA VAL A 108 -24.43 10.24 9.27
C VAL A 108 -23.55 9.85 10.46
N ALA A 109 -23.70 8.62 10.93
CA ALA A 109 -22.84 8.08 11.98
C ALA A 109 -21.55 7.54 11.36
N ILE A 110 -20.41 7.89 11.94
CA ILE A 110 -19.09 7.40 11.56
C ILE A 110 -18.66 6.35 12.58
N TYR A 111 -18.26 5.19 12.07
CA TYR A 111 -17.73 4.08 12.86
C TYR A 111 -16.29 3.80 12.44
N ARG A 112 -15.45 3.45 13.41
CA ARG A 112 -14.15 2.81 13.16
C ARG A 112 -14.41 1.33 12.98
N ILE A 113 -13.93 0.77 11.87
CA ILE A 113 -13.99 -0.65 11.56
C ILE A 113 -12.57 -1.23 11.63
N THR A 114 -12.44 -2.43 12.20
CA THR A 114 -11.17 -3.12 12.48
C THR A 114 -10.27 -3.21 11.25
N SER A 115 -10.79 -3.68 10.12
CA SER A 115 -10.03 -3.74 8.87
C SER A 115 -10.90 -3.69 7.62
N LEU A 116 -10.28 -3.24 6.53
CA LEU A 116 -10.75 -3.37 5.15
C LEU A 116 -9.66 -4.07 4.33
N GLU A 117 -10.02 -5.15 3.65
CA GLU A 117 -9.15 -5.90 2.76
C GLU A 117 -9.58 -5.66 1.31
N LEU A 118 -8.61 -5.32 0.47
CA LEU A 118 -8.75 -5.05 -0.96
C LEU A 118 -7.71 -5.89 -1.70
N GLY A 119 -8.09 -7.06 -2.22
CA GLY A 119 -7.11 -8.04 -2.73
C GLY A 119 -6.12 -8.42 -1.63
N SER A 120 -4.82 -8.34 -1.91
CA SER A 120 -3.78 -8.60 -0.91
C SER A 120 -3.46 -7.44 0.04
N CYS A 121 -4.25 -6.37 0.01
CA CYS A 121 -4.00 -5.12 0.73
C CYS A 121 -4.90 -5.00 1.95
N ARG A 122 -4.34 -5.07 3.17
CA ARG A 122 -5.07 -4.86 4.43
C ARG A 122 -4.89 -3.44 4.94
N LEU A 123 -6.01 -2.77 5.19
CA LEU A 123 -6.09 -1.46 5.84
C LEU A 123 -6.71 -1.64 7.21
N ARG A 124 -6.04 -1.19 8.27
CA ARG A 124 -6.56 -1.25 9.66
C ARG A 124 -7.26 0.05 10.05
N ASP A 125 -8.21 -0.05 10.96
CA ASP A 125 -8.89 1.09 11.59
C ASP A 125 -9.47 2.08 10.56
N VAL A 126 -10.28 1.57 9.63
CA VAL A 126 -10.91 2.40 8.60
C VAL A 126 -12.15 3.09 9.14
N GLU A 127 -12.43 4.32 8.68
CA GLU A 127 -13.66 5.02 9.05
C GLU A 127 -14.75 4.73 8.01
N ALA A 128 -15.92 4.31 8.48
CA ALA A 128 -17.09 4.04 7.64
C ALA A 128 -18.28 4.91 8.06
N ALA A 129 -18.86 5.63 7.10
CA ALA A 129 -20.14 6.30 7.25
C ALA A 129 -21.29 5.31 7.05
N VAL A 130 -22.28 5.36 7.94
CA VAL A 130 -23.45 4.48 7.88
C VAL A 130 -24.60 5.20 7.18
N LEU A 131 -25.04 4.63 6.07
CA LEU A 131 -26.17 5.12 5.28
C LEU A 131 -27.43 4.27 5.56
N PRO A 132 -28.63 4.88 5.55
CA PRO A 132 -29.87 4.18 5.83
C PRO A 132 -30.30 3.27 4.67
N GLY A 133 -31.05 2.22 4.99
CA GLY A 133 -31.66 1.34 4.00
C GLY A 133 -30.66 0.36 3.37
N ASN A 134 -30.89 -0.03 2.11
CA ASN A 134 -30.07 -1.03 1.41
C ASN A 134 -29.11 -0.39 0.40
N THR A 135 -28.39 0.66 0.81
CA THR A 135 -27.39 1.28 -0.06
C THR A 135 -26.26 0.29 -0.34
N ARG A 136 -25.80 0.28 -1.60
CA ARG A 136 -24.57 -0.43 -1.96
C ARG A 136 -23.39 0.15 -1.16
N PRO A 137 -22.43 -0.68 -0.74
CA PRO A 137 -21.25 -0.19 -0.07
C PRO A 137 -20.29 0.51 -1.06
N ILE A 138 -19.51 1.47 -0.56
CA ILE A 138 -18.69 2.37 -1.38
C ILE A 138 -17.28 2.45 -0.79
N ILE A 139 -16.24 2.30 -1.61
CA ILE A 139 -14.87 2.69 -1.28
C ILE A 139 -14.67 4.16 -1.68
N GLY A 140 -14.70 5.03 -0.68
CA GLY A 140 -14.42 6.46 -0.84
C GLY A 140 -12.98 6.85 -0.50
N MET A 141 -12.70 8.14 -0.61
CA MET A 141 -11.36 8.70 -0.42
C MET A 141 -10.77 8.49 0.99
N SER A 142 -11.59 8.40 2.04
CA SER A 142 -11.09 8.12 3.40
C SER A 142 -10.35 6.78 3.51
N ALA A 143 -10.77 5.76 2.75
CA ALA A 143 -10.09 4.47 2.68
C ALA A 143 -8.89 4.53 1.73
N LEU A 144 -9.07 5.12 0.53
CA LEU A 144 -8.01 5.24 -0.48
C LEU A 144 -6.83 6.11 -0.02
N LYS A 145 -7.02 7.01 0.94
CA LYS A 145 -5.94 7.82 1.53
C LYS A 145 -5.11 7.09 2.58
N LYS A 146 -5.47 5.86 2.95
CA LYS A 146 -4.70 5.05 3.92
C LYS A 146 -3.56 4.26 3.27
N VAL A 147 -3.51 4.22 1.94
CA VAL A 147 -2.37 3.69 1.17
C VAL A 147 -1.42 4.83 0.79
N ASP A 148 -0.16 4.52 0.49
CA ASP A 148 0.82 5.51 0.03
C ASP A 148 0.46 6.08 -1.35
N GLY A 149 -0.21 5.27 -2.17
CA GLY A 149 -0.60 5.64 -3.51
C GLY A 149 -1.65 4.71 -4.08
N PHE A 150 -2.51 5.26 -4.95
CA PHE A 150 -3.43 4.48 -5.76
C PHE A 150 -3.48 5.00 -7.19
N SER A 151 -3.75 4.10 -8.14
CA SER A 151 -4.02 4.48 -9.53
C SER A 151 -5.08 3.58 -10.14
N VAL A 152 -5.91 4.14 -11.01
CA VAL A 152 -6.86 3.38 -11.83
C VAL A 152 -6.36 3.36 -13.27
N SER A 153 -6.31 2.17 -13.86
CA SER A 153 -5.96 1.97 -15.27
C SER A 153 -7.05 1.19 -15.98
N PHE A 154 -7.38 1.53 -17.22
CA PHE A 154 -8.46 0.88 -17.99
C PHE A 154 -7.98 -0.09 -19.07
N SER A 155 -6.68 -0.10 -19.37
CA SER A 155 -6.06 -0.94 -20.40
C SER A 155 -4.86 -1.70 -19.80
N PRO A 156 -4.66 -2.99 -20.12
CA PRO A 156 -5.50 -3.83 -21.00
C PRO A 156 -6.80 -4.31 -20.34
N THR A 157 -6.87 -4.32 -19.01
CA THR A 157 -8.09 -4.55 -18.23
C THR A 157 -8.22 -3.48 -17.15
N PRO A 158 -9.46 -3.10 -16.76
CA PRO A 158 -9.70 -2.20 -15.64
C PRO A 158 -9.10 -2.73 -14.33
N ARG A 159 -8.22 -1.95 -13.70
CA ARG A 159 -7.56 -2.32 -12.43
C ARG A 159 -7.36 -1.13 -11.51
N LEU A 160 -7.41 -1.41 -10.22
CA LEU A 160 -6.96 -0.53 -9.14
C LEU A 160 -5.61 -1.05 -8.64
N ARG A 161 -4.58 -0.21 -8.72
CA ARG A 161 -3.28 -0.47 -8.11
C ARG A 161 -3.18 0.29 -6.80
N LEU A 162 -2.74 -0.38 -5.75
CA LEU A 162 -2.49 0.17 -4.41
C LEU A 162 -1.03 -0.05 -4.03
N SER A 163 -0.45 0.85 -3.24
CA SER A 163 0.92 0.73 -2.72
C SER A 163 1.02 1.08 -1.24
N GLY A 164 1.94 0.48 -0.50
CA GLY A 164 2.20 0.86 0.90
C GLY A 164 1.13 0.39 1.88
N CYS A 165 0.59 -0.82 1.68
CA CYS A 165 -0.29 -1.46 2.64
C CYS A 165 0.29 -2.77 3.18
N GLU A 166 -0.22 -3.18 4.34
CA GLU A 166 0.11 -4.46 4.95
C GLU A 166 -0.42 -5.59 4.06
N ALA A 167 0.44 -6.55 3.72
CA ALA A 167 0.03 -7.71 2.95
C ALA A 167 -0.97 -8.54 3.77
N THR A 168 -2.07 -8.97 3.15
CA THR A 168 -2.92 -10.00 3.74
C THR A 168 -2.14 -11.31 3.77
N VAL A 169 -1.88 -11.83 4.96
CA VAL A 169 -1.33 -13.18 5.10
C VAL A 169 -2.52 -14.12 4.99
N ASP A 170 -2.78 -14.63 3.79
CA ASP A 170 -3.67 -15.78 3.61
C ASP A 170 -3.00 -16.96 4.31
N THR A 171 -3.34 -17.16 5.58
CA THR A 171 -2.92 -18.33 6.32
C THR A 171 -3.80 -19.46 5.81
N VAL A 172 -3.43 -20.04 4.65
CA VAL A 172 -3.99 -21.30 4.20
C VAL A 172 -3.66 -22.31 5.29
N ALA A 173 -4.63 -22.58 6.15
CA ALA A 173 -4.55 -23.64 7.12
C ALA A 173 -4.34 -24.94 6.33
N VAL A 174 -3.11 -25.46 6.38
CA VAL A 174 -2.80 -26.82 5.96
C VAL A 174 -3.65 -27.72 6.85
N ARG A 175 -4.74 -28.23 6.28
CA ARG A 175 -5.51 -29.35 6.80
C ARG A 175 -4.95 -30.64 6.22
#